data_AF-A0A3G9CUQ5-F1
#
_entry.id   AF-A0A3G9CUQ5-F1
#
_cell.length_a   1.000
_cell.length_b   1.000
_cell.length_c   1.000
_cell.angle_alpha   90.00
_cell.angle_beta   90.00
_cell.angle_gamma   90.00
#
_symmetry.space_group_name_H-M   'P 1'
#
loop_
_entity.id
_entity.type
_entity.pdbx_description
1 polymer ?
#
loop_
_entity_poly.entity_id
_entity_poly.type
_entity_poly.pdbx_seq_one_letter_code
_entity_poly.pdbx_strand_id
1 'polypeptide(L)'
;MRYFRYPLNEFSASDKKFELTIGGSFFSLDEMRLNLMHGGDPVTARMNFKDIYPWPVKLLSPGVMGWYAFVPRMECYHGILSMDHSIEGFIEADGIRTDLKGGRGYIEKDWGTSMPSSWIWMQTNHFDQEGISLSGSIAKIPWLGSYFTGYIFGFLYEKKLYRFTTYSGAKVTELDVTRDNIHIRLESKAYILDIDADRSEGVELPAPRLGEMTAKVKESLHSSINVTLLRKKGSCMEHIYSGTGRNSGLEFVGEIAELIKGLKK
;
A
#
# COMPACT_ATOMS: atom_id res chain seq x y z
N MET A 1 -9.43 6.74 -18.41
CA MET A 1 -9.69 7.03 -16.98
C MET A 1 -10.92 7.91 -16.86
N ARG A 2 -11.87 7.61 -15.96
CA ARG A 2 -12.99 8.48 -15.60
C ARG A 2 -12.73 9.05 -14.19
N TYR A 3 -12.86 10.36 -13.99
CA TYR A 3 -12.66 11.01 -12.68
C TYR A 3 -13.98 11.59 -12.17
N PHE A 4 -14.51 11.04 -11.08
CA PHE A 4 -15.78 11.41 -10.49
C PHE A 4 -15.54 12.46 -9.40
N ARG A 5 -16.10 13.66 -9.59
CA ARG A 5 -15.96 14.77 -8.64
C ARG A 5 -17.23 14.91 -7.82
N TYR A 6 -17.06 15.00 -6.50
CA TYR A 6 -18.14 15.26 -5.56
C TYR A 6 -17.83 16.56 -4.78
N PRO A 7 -18.84 17.37 -4.47
CA PRO A 7 -18.66 18.53 -3.60
C PRO A 7 -18.39 18.07 -2.16
N LEU A 8 -17.69 18.90 -1.38
CA LEU A 8 -17.24 18.54 -0.03
C LEU A 8 -18.40 18.19 0.93
N ASN A 9 -19.58 18.78 0.73
CA ASN A 9 -20.78 18.48 1.53
C ASN A 9 -21.39 17.09 1.26
N GLU A 10 -20.96 16.39 0.22
CA GLU A 10 -21.31 14.99 -0.04
C GLU A 10 -20.31 14.00 0.60
N PHE A 11 -19.26 14.49 1.25
CA PHE A 11 -18.32 13.68 2.00
C PHE A 11 -18.66 13.66 3.50
N SER A 12 -18.63 12.48 4.11
CA SER A 12 -18.75 12.30 5.56
C SER A 12 -17.88 11.13 6.02
N ALA A 13 -17.27 11.24 7.19
CA ALA A 13 -16.47 10.17 7.77
C ALA A 13 -16.69 10.08 9.29
N SER A 14 -16.66 8.87 9.84
CA SER A 14 -16.76 8.63 11.28
C SER A 14 -15.46 9.01 11.99
N ASP A 15 -15.59 9.60 13.19
CA ASP A 15 -14.49 9.89 14.11
C ASP A 15 -14.11 8.69 15.01
N LYS A 16 -14.92 7.62 15.01
CA LYS A 16 -14.81 6.48 15.93
C LYS A 16 -14.33 5.19 15.27
N LYS A 17 -14.72 4.97 14.01
CA LYS A 17 -14.40 3.77 13.24
C LYS A 17 -14.07 4.13 11.80
N PHE A 18 -13.42 3.23 11.08
CA PHE A 18 -13.17 3.42 9.65
C PHE A 18 -14.47 3.21 8.88
N GLU A 19 -15.20 4.30 8.69
CA GLU A 19 -16.39 4.39 7.86
C GLU A 19 -16.43 5.77 7.20
N LEU A 20 -16.71 5.81 5.90
CA LEU A 20 -16.91 7.04 5.16
C LEU A 20 -17.93 6.88 4.04
N THR A 21 -18.56 7.99 3.68
CA THR A 21 -19.45 8.13 2.54
C THR A 21 -18.96 9.25 1.64
N ILE A 22 -19.09 9.06 0.33
CA ILE A 22 -18.90 10.11 -0.67
C ILE A 22 -19.95 9.96 -1.77
N GLY A 23 -20.82 10.97 -1.90
CA GLY A 23 -22.01 10.89 -2.73
C GLY A 23 -22.87 9.67 -2.38
N GLY A 24 -23.13 8.81 -3.37
CA GLY A 24 -23.91 7.57 -3.19
C GLY A 24 -23.09 6.36 -2.69
N SER A 25 -21.79 6.52 -2.44
CA SER A 25 -20.87 5.42 -2.09
C SER A 25 -20.60 5.36 -0.59
N PHE A 26 -20.34 4.16 -0.07
CA PHE A 26 -20.03 3.87 1.34
C PHE A 26 -18.85 2.90 1.42
N PHE A 27 -17.95 3.14 2.38
CA PHE A 27 -16.77 2.34 2.62
C PHE A 27 -16.63 2.12 4.12
N SER A 28 -16.39 0.88 4.53
CA SER A 28 -16.02 0.49 5.89
C SER A 28 -14.86 -0.51 5.85
N LEU A 29 -14.50 -1.06 7.01
CA LEU A 29 -13.47 -2.10 7.09
C LEU A 29 -13.95 -3.43 6.49
N ASP A 30 -15.25 -3.68 6.50
CA ASP A 30 -15.90 -4.95 6.16
C ASP A 30 -16.86 -4.86 4.95
N GLU A 31 -17.12 -3.67 4.42
CA GLU A 31 -18.03 -3.46 3.29
C GLU A 31 -17.55 -2.32 2.37
N MET A 32 -17.75 -2.51 1.06
CA MET A 32 -17.72 -1.43 0.09
C MET A 32 -19.00 -1.44 -0.76
N ARG A 33 -19.68 -0.29 -0.80
CA ARG A 33 -20.77 -0.01 -1.74
C ARG A 33 -20.34 1.14 -2.63
N LEU A 34 -20.12 0.85 -3.90
CA LEU A 34 -19.75 1.84 -4.89
C LEU A 34 -20.98 2.22 -5.69
N ASN A 35 -21.20 3.51 -5.88
CA ASN A 35 -22.26 4.06 -6.72
C ASN A 35 -21.77 5.34 -7.40
N LEU A 36 -21.14 5.16 -8.56
CA LEU A 36 -20.55 6.24 -9.35
C LEU A 36 -21.47 6.56 -10.54
N MET A 37 -22.20 7.67 -10.42
CA MET A 37 -23.17 8.14 -11.39
C MET A 37 -22.72 9.51 -11.93
N HIS A 38 -21.98 9.55 -13.04
CA HIS A 38 -21.65 10.84 -13.69
C HIS A 38 -21.27 10.70 -15.17
N GLY A 39 -22.05 11.33 -16.07
CA GLY A 39 -21.65 11.62 -17.45
C GLY A 39 -21.40 10.43 -18.39
N GLY A 40 -21.80 9.21 -18.01
CA GLY A 40 -21.63 7.98 -18.78
C GLY A 40 -22.29 6.79 -18.07
N ASP A 41 -21.93 5.56 -18.48
CA ASP A 41 -22.47 4.35 -17.88
C ASP A 41 -22.10 4.25 -16.38
N PRO A 42 -23.07 3.90 -15.53
CA PRO A 42 -22.86 3.85 -14.09
C PRO A 42 -21.88 2.73 -13.72
N VAL A 43 -21.07 2.99 -12.69
CA VAL A 43 -20.26 1.94 -12.06
C VAL A 43 -20.82 1.70 -10.66
N THR A 44 -21.28 0.47 -10.42
CA THR A 44 -21.80 0.06 -9.12
C THR A 44 -21.06 -1.15 -8.60
N ALA A 45 -20.87 -1.25 -7.28
CA ALA A 45 -20.30 -2.43 -6.66
C ALA A 45 -20.91 -2.66 -5.29
N ARG A 46 -20.98 -3.92 -4.89
CA ARG A 46 -21.25 -4.32 -3.51
C ARG A 46 -20.28 -5.43 -3.16
N MET A 47 -19.45 -5.19 -2.16
CA MET A 47 -18.43 -6.12 -1.71
C MET A 47 -18.50 -6.20 -0.19
N ASN A 48 -18.42 -7.42 0.34
CA ASN A 48 -18.19 -7.68 1.75
C ASN A 48 -16.80 -8.31 1.89
N PHE A 49 -16.11 -7.91 2.96
CA PHE A 49 -14.76 -8.35 3.27
C PHE A 49 -14.80 -9.23 4.51
N LYS A 50 -14.23 -10.44 4.41
CA LYS A 50 -14.14 -11.39 5.52
C LYS A 50 -12.69 -11.73 5.83
N ASP A 51 -12.44 -12.22 7.03
CA ASP A 51 -11.11 -12.63 7.48
C ASP A 51 -10.06 -11.50 7.42
N ILE A 52 -10.48 -10.28 7.75
CA ILE A 52 -9.64 -9.08 7.78
C ILE A 52 -8.36 -9.34 8.59
N TYR A 53 -7.22 -9.20 7.94
CA TYR A 53 -5.91 -9.32 8.57
C TYR A 53 -5.24 -7.95 8.70
N PRO A 54 -5.43 -7.21 9.81
CA PRO A 54 -4.91 -5.85 9.95
C PRO A 54 -3.41 -5.82 10.24
N TRP A 55 -2.76 -4.69 9.97
CA TRP A 55 -1.46 -4.44 10.57
C TRP A 55 -1.61 -4.28 12.10
N PRO A 56 -0.80 -4.95 12.94
CA PRO A 56 -0.98 -4.92 14.38
C PRO A 56 -0.96 -3.51 14.98
N VAL A 57 -1.99 -3.17 15.76
CA VAL A 57 -2.08 -1.92 16.51
C VAL A 57 -1.71 -2.19 17.97
N LYS A 58 -0.69 -1.50 18.48
CA LYS A 58 -0.27 -1.56 19.88
C LYS A 58 -0.19 -0.15 20.45
N LEU A 59 -0.28 -0.02 21.78
CA LEU A 59 -0.24 1.28 22.46
C LEU A 59 0.99 2.13 22.09
N LEU A 60 2.16 1.51 21.93
CA LEU A 60 3.41 2.19 21.57
C LEU A 60 3.78 2.05 20.08
N SER A 61 2.92 1.40 19.29
CA SER A 61 3.13 1.16 17.87
C SER A 61 1.75 1.10 17.18
N PRO A 62 1.05 2.23 17.06
CA PRO A 62 -0.26 2.30 16.45
C PRO A 62 -0.17 2.05 14.93
N GLY A 63 -0.42 0.79 14.55
CA GLY A 63 -0.48 0.38 13.15
C GLY A 63 0.88 0.45 12.45
N VAL A 64 0.81 0.67 11.14
CA VAL A 64 1.93 0.53 10.20
C VAL A 64 3.04 1.57 10.40
N MET A 65 2.71 2.79 10.82
CA MET A 65 3.71 3.83 11.10
C MET A 65 4.47 3.61 12.42
N GLY A 66 4.03 2.67 13.27
CA GLY A 66 4.62 2.49 14.58
C GLY A 66 4.59 3.78 15.40
N TRP A 67 5.68 4.10 16.10
CA TRP A 67 5.75 5.31 16.92
C TRP A 67 5.70 6.61 16.11
N TYR A 68 5.95 6.57 14.79
CA TYR A 68 5.84 7.77 13.94
C TYR A 68 4.42 8.31 13.88
N ALA A 69 3.38 7.51 14.14
CA ALA A 69 2.01 8.02 14.17
C ALA A 69 1.77 9.06 15.28
N PHE A 70 2.66 9.14 16.27
CA PHE A 70 2.60 10.15 17.34
C PHE A 70 3.30 11.46 16.97
N VAL A 71 4.04 11.51 15.85
CA VAL A 71 4.73 12.72 15.41
C VAL A 71 3.70 13.68 14.84
N PRO A 72 3.49 14.85 15.45
CA PRO A 72 2.48 15.78 14.98
C PRO A 72 2.91 16.44 13.67
N ARG A 73 1.92 16.84 12.86
CA ARG A 73 2.11 17.62 11.62
C ARG A 73 3.00 16.95 10.56
N MET A 74 2.99 15.61 10.49
CA MET A 74 3.49 14.93 9.30
C MET A 74 2.64 15.33 8.08
N GLU A 75 3.28 15.50 6.93
CA GLU A 75 2.58 15.86 5.69
C GLU A 75 1.63 14.75 5.23
N CYS A 76 2.03 13.49 5.48
CA CYS A 76 1.27 12.29 5.20
C CYS A 76 1.35 11.32 6.38
N TYR A 77 0.21 10.83 6.82
CA TYR A 77 0.07 9.67 7.68
C TYR A 77 -0.48 8.50 6.87
N HIS A 78 -0.05 7.30 7.24
CA HIS A 78 -0.32 6.06 6.51
C HIS A 78 -0.91 5.00 7.45
N GLY A 79 -1.83 4.20 6.95
CA GLY A 79 -2.51 3.16 7.71
C GLY A 79 -2.87 1.94 6.87
N ILE A 80 -2.31 0.78 7.20
CA ILE A 80 -2.74 -0.50 6.62
C ILE A 80 -3.83 -1.11 7.50
N LEU A 81 -5.06 -1.06 7.00
CA LEU A 81 -6.25 -1.52 7.70
C LEU A 81 -6.50 -3.02 7.49
N SER A 82 -6.14 -3.53 6.31
CA SER A 82 -6.18 -4.96 5.99
C SER A 82 -5.05 -5.29 5.03
N MET A 83 -4.13 -6.16 5.43
CA MET A 83 -3.12 -6.72 4.53
C MET A 83 -3.70 -7.79 3.62
N ASP A 84 -4.74 -8.49 4.07
CA ASP A 84 -5.38 -9.57 3.33
C ASP A 84 -6.78 -9.82 3.89
N HIS A 85 -7.74 -10.10 3.01
CA HIS A 85 -9.11 -10.48 3.32
C HIS A 85 -9.74 -11.17 2.11
N SER A 86 -10.77 -11.98 2.34
CA SER A 86 -11.57 -12.57 1.26
C SER A 86 -12.68 -11.61 0.84
N ILE A 87 -12.99 -11.61 -0.46
CA ILE A 87 -14.01 -10.76 -1.08
C ILE A 87 -15.22 -11.62 -1.46
N GLU A 88 -16.40 -11.15 -1.11
CA GLU A 88 -17.68 -11.63 -1.62
C GLU A 88 -18.47 -10.47 -2.20
N GLY A 89 -18.89 -10.56 -3.46
CA GLY A 89 -19.64 -9.49 -4.07
C GLY A 89 -19.42 -9.38 -5.57
N PHE A 90 -19.73 -8.20 -6.10
CA PHE A 90 -19.62 -7.94 -7.53
C PHE A 90 -19.27 -6.48 -7.81
N ILE A 91 -18.80 -6.26 -9.02
CA ILE A 91 -18.73 -4.95 -9.67
C ILE A 91 -19.53 -5.01 -10.97
N GLU A 92 -20.23 -3.93 -11.29
CA GLU A 92 -20.94 -3.74 -12.54
C GLU A 92 -20.45 -2.43 -13.16
N ALA A 93 -19.86 -2.54 -14.35
CA ALA A 93 -19.32 -1.42 -15.10
C ALA A 93 -19.58 -1.64 -16.59
N ASP A 94 -19.97 -0.58 -17.29
CA ASP A 94 -20.26 -0.61 -18.74
C ASP A 94 -21.25 -1.73 -19.12
N GLY A 95 -22.26 -1.96 -18.27
CA GLY A 95 -23.30 -2.99 -18.43
C GLY A 95 -22.84 -4.43 -18.17
N ILE A 96 -21.57 -4.63 -17.80
CA ILE A 96 -20.99 -5.95 -17.51
C ILE A 96 -20.89 -6.12 -16.00
N ARG A 97 -21.55 -7.15 -15.47
CA ARG A 97 -21.43 -7.56 -14.08
C ARG A 97 -20.40 -8.67 -13.92
N THR A 98 -19.38 -8.40 -13.12
CA THR A 98 -18.29 -9.32 -12.78
C THR A 98 -18.44 -9.78 -11.33
N ASP A 99 -18.53 -11.08 -11.11
CA ASP A 99 -18.47 -11.68 -9.77
C ASP A 99 -17.03 -11.64 -9.25
N LEU A 100 -16.86 -11.20 -8.00
CA LEU A 100 -15.57 -11.07 -7.32
C LEU A 100 -15.42 -12.07 -6.17
N LYS A 101 -16.37 -13.00 -6.01
CA LYS A 101 -16.32 -14.03 -4.98
C LYS A 101 -15.03 -14.85 -5.06
N GLY A 102 -14.35 -14.97 -3.93
CA GLY A 102 -13.06 -15.65 -3.83
C GLY A 102 -11.86 -14.76 -4.16
N GLY A 103 -12.09 -13.49 -4.52
CA GLY A 103 -11.03 -12.49 -4.63
C GLY A 103 -10.34 -12.22 -3.29
N ARG A 104 -9.12 -11.71 -3.37
CA ARG A 104 -8.33 -11.24 -2.22
C ARG A 104 -8.18 -9.74 -2.28
N GLY A 105 -8.20 -9.07 -1.13
CA GLY A 105 -8.08 -7.62 -1.08
C GLY A 105 -7.14 -7.09 -0.01
N TYR A 106 -6.86 -5.80 -0.17
CA TYR A 106 -6.01 -4.99 0.68
C TYR A 106 -6.70 -3.65 0.92
N ILE A 107 -6.55 -3.09 2.13
CA ILE A 107 -7.11 -1.79 2.48
C ILE A 107 -6.02 -0.97 3.17
N GLU A 108 -5.72 0.18 2.60
CA GLU A 108 -4.92 1.22 3.22
C GLU A 108 -5.67 2.56 3.27
N LYS A 109 -5.15 3.46 4.07
CA LYS A 109 -5.59 4.85 4.14
C LYS A 109 -4.38 5.76 4.27
N ASP A 110 -4.44 6.88 3.55
CA ASP A 110 -3.50 7.98 3.67
C ASP A 110 -4.25 9.27 3.97
N TRP A 111 -3.71 10.08 4.88
CA TRP A 111 -4.32 11.37 5.24
C TRP A 111 -3.27 12.38 5.67
N GLY A 112 -3.58 13.66 5.51
CA GLY A 112 -2.66 14.75 5.79
C GLY A 112 -2.86 15.91 4.83
N THR A 113 -1.80 16.66 4.58
CA THR A 113 -1.82 17.83 3.69
C THR A 113 -1.17 17.57 2.34
N SER A 114 -0.26 16.59 2.23
CA SER A 114 0.46 16.28 0.99
C SER A 114 1.02 14.86 1.02
N MET A 115 1.14 14.21 -0.14
CA MET A 115 2.00 13.04 -0.26
C MET A 115 3.49 13.44 -0.15
N PRO A 116 4.38 12.50 0.23
CA PRO A 116 5.82 12.73 0.20
C PRO A 116 6.32 13.30 -1.13
N SER A 117 7.42 14.06 -1.13
CA SER A 117 7.94 14.62 -2.39
C SER A 117 8.48 13.55 -3.35
N SER A 118 8.95 12.42 -2.78
CA SER A 118 9.43 11.26 -3.53
C SER A 118 9.06 10.00 -2.75
N TRP A 119 8.54 8.99 -3.45
CA TRP A 119 8.24 7.68 -2.86
C TRP A 119 8.25 6.55 -3.89
N ILE A 120 8.38 5.35 -3.34
CA ILE A 120 8.15 4.07 -3.97
C ILE A 120 7.07 3.40 -3.14
N TRP A 121 6.03 2.88 -3.79
CA TRP A 121 5.00 2.08 -3.14
C TRP A 121 4.74 0.82 -3.95
N MET A 122 4.49 -0.29 -3.27
CA MET A 122 4.19 -1.57 -3.88
C MET A 122 3.25 -2.40 -3.02
N GLN A 123 2.36 -3.14 -3.68
CA GLN A 123 1.36 -3.95 -3.01
C GLN A 123 0.94 -5.14 -3.88
N THR A 124 0.77 -6.32 -3.28
CA THR A 124 0.08 -7.44 -3.93
C THR A 124 -0.41 -8.49 -2.93
N ASN A 125 -1.59 -9.06 -3.20
CA ASN A 125 -2.13 -10.26 -2.55
C ASN A 125 -2.13 -11.49 -3.47
N HIS A 126 -1.80 -11.33 -4.76
CA HIS A 126 -2.10 -12.33 -5.79
C HIS A 126 -0.91 -13.26 -6.04
N PHE A 127 -0.51 -13.97 -5.01
CA PHE A 127 0.42 -15.09 -5.10
C PHE A 127 -0.33 -16.39 -5.48
N ASP A 128 0.41 -17.47 -5.71
CA ASP A 128 -0.18 -18.79 -6.01
C ASP A 128 -0.89 -19.44 -4.82
N GLN A 129 -0.71 -18.87 -3.62
CA GLN A 129 -1.38 -19.29 -2.40
C GLN A 129 -2.08 -18.08 -1.75
N GLU A 130 -3.31 -18.30 -1.31
CA GLU A 130 -4.05 -17.33 -0.50
C GLU A 130 -3.38 -17.08 0.87
N GLY A 131 -3.68 -15.92 1.47
CA GLY A 131 -3.11 -15.56 2.77
C GLY A 131 -1.68 -15.03 2.69
N ILE A 132 -1.18 -14.75 1.48
CA ILE A 132 0.11 -14.12 1.25
C ILE A 132 -0.12 -12.68 0.77
N SER A 133 0.60 -11.74 1.36
CA SER A 133 0.49 -10.33 1.00
C SER A 133 1.83 -9.63 1.17
N LEU A 134 2.18 -8.78 0.21
CA LEU A 134 3.26 -7.82 0.31
C LEU A 134 2.64 -6.42 0.31
N SER A 135 3.06 -5.58 1.23
CA SER A 135 2.91 -4.13 1.16
C SER A 135 4.23 -3.48 1.55
N GLY A 136 4.67 -2.51 0.77
CA GLY A 136 5.99 -1.91 0.90
C GLY A 136 6.01 -0.46 0.44
N SER A 137 6.65 0.40 1.20
CA SER A 137 6.93 1.76 0.78
C SER A 137 8.31 2.25 1.23
N ILE A 138 8.91 3.11 0.40
CA ILE A 138 10.09 3.92 0.71
C ILE A 138 9.73 5.37 0.38
N ALA A 139 9.87 6.29 1.33
CA ALA A 139 9.45 7.67 1.13
C ALA A 139 10.41 8.64 1.79
N LYS A 140 10.51 9.85 1.23
CA LYS A 140 11.20 10.96 1.86
C LYS A 140 10.27 11.61 2.88
N ILE A 141 10.64 11.54 4.15
CA ILE A 141 9.84 12.00 5.28
C ILE A 141 10.43 13.29 5.85
N PRO A 142 9.68 14.39 5.94
CA PRO A 142 10.10 15.62 6.61
C PRO A 142 10.40 15.36 8.08
N TRP A 143 11.49 15.93 8.58
CA TRP A 143 11.91 15.78 9.98
C TRP A 143 12.57 17.03 10.52
N LEU A 144 11.80 17.83 11.27
CA LEU A 144 12.27 18.99 12.05
C LEU A 144 13.31 19.87 11.32
N GLY A 145 12.95 20.39 10.15
CA GLY A 145 13.82 21.24 9.33
C GLY A 145 14.80 20.49 8.41
N SER A 146 14.77 19.16 8.42
CA SER A 146 15.49 18.26 7.52
C SER A 146 14.52 17.22 6.93
N TYR A 147 15.07 16.12 6.39
CA TYR A 147 14.35 14.95 5.93
C TYR A 147 15.15 13.67 6.19
N PHE A 148 14.46 12.54 6.22
CA PHE A 148 15.07 11.21 6.18
C PHE A 148 14.34 10.32 5.18
N THR A 149 15.00 9.26 4.69
CA THR A 149 14.33 8.22 3.89
C THR A 149 13.76 7.17 4.83
N GLY A 150 12.43 7.19 4.99
CA GLY A 150 11.68 6.20 5.74
C GLY A 150 11.25 5.04 4.86
N TYR A 151 11.03 3.88 5.45
CA TYR A 151 10.51 2.71 4.77
C TYR A 151 9.69 1.83 5.69
N ILE A 152 8.68 1.20 5.11
CA ILE A 152 7.74 0.32 5.79
C ILE A 152 7.44 -0.84 4.85
N PHE A 153 7.90 -2.03 5.19
CA PHE A 153 7.56 -3.26 4.48
C PHE A 153 6.93 -4.28 5.43
N GLY A 154 5.85 -4.89 4.97
CA GLY A 154 5.19 -6.02 5.59
C GLY A 154 5.01 -7.13 4.58
N PHE A 155 5.51 -8.32 4.91
CA PHE A 155 5.23 -9.54 4.18
C PHE A 155 4.43 -10.49 5.06
N LEU A 156 3.17 -10.73 4.73
CA LEU A 156 2.30 -11.68 5.39
C LEU A 156 2.49 -13.04 4.72
N TYR A 157 2.88 -14.05 5.49
CA TYR A 157 3.00 -15.43 5.02
C TYR A 157 2.68 -16.37 6.17
N GLU A 158 1.86 -17.40 5.92
CA GLU A 158 1.40 -18.36 6.93
C GLU A 158 0.88 -17.70 8.22
N LYS A 159 0.01 -16.68 8.07
CA LYS A 159 -0.56 -15.90 9.20
C LYS A 159 0.50 -15.24 10.10
N LYS A 160 1.70 -15.02 9.58
CA LYS A 160 2.77 -14.29 10.25
C LYS A 160 3.19 -13.09 9.42
N LEU A 161 3.17 -11.92 10.07
CA LEU A 161 3.65 -10.69 9.48
C LEU A 161 5.15 -10.50 9.76
N TYR A 162 5.95 -10.58 8.70
CA TYR A 162 7.37 -10.24 8.70
C TYR A 162 7.50 -8.73 8.41
N ARG A 163 8.01 -7.98 9.39
CA ARG A 163 8.06 -6.51 9.33
C ARG A 163 9.50 -6.03 9.13
N PHE A 164 9.69 -5.15 8.16
CA PHE A 164 10.95 -4.49 7.85
C PHE A 164 10.67 -2.99 7.75
N THR A 165 10.77 -2.29 8.88
CA THR A 165 10.46 -0.85 8.95
C THR A 165 11.66 -0.09 9.50
N THR A 166 11.73 1.22 9.22
CA THR A 166 12.77 2.09 9.78
C THR A 166 12.82 2.03 11.30
N TYR A 167 11.68 1.82 11.95
CA TYR A 167 11.57 1.75 13.41
C TYR A 167 11.73 0.34 14.00
N SER A 168 11.82 -0.72 13.19
CA SER A 168 12.03 -2.09 13.68
C SER A 168 13.52 -2.47 13.77
N GLY A 169 14.41 -1.58 13.35
CA GLY A 169 15.85 -1.85 13.22
C GLY A 169 16.20 -2.75 12.03
N ALA A 170 15.26 -2.95 11.10
CA ALA A 170 15.57 -3.49 9.79
C ALA A 170 16.36 -2.45 8.99
N LYS A 171 17.03 -2.88 7.92
CA LYS A 171 17.81 -2.04 7.01
C LYS A 171 17.51 -2.40 5.57
N VAL A 172 17.42 -1.41 4.69
CA VAL A 172 17.54 -1.64 3.25
C VAL A 172 19.03 -1.77 2.95
N THR A 173 19.48 -2.95 2.52
CA THR A 173 20.89 -3.22 2.22
C THR A 173 21.21 -3.06 0.75
N GLU A 174 20.22 -3.29 -0.13
CA GLU A 174 20.32 -3.10 -1.57
C GLU A 174 19.04 -2.41 -2.06
N LEU A 175 19.21 -1.45 -2.97
CA LEU A 175 18.13 -0.75 -3.66
C LEU A 175 18.65 -0.32 -5.02
N ASP A 176 18.23 -1.03 -6.06
CA ASP A 176 18.55 -0.73 -7.45
C ASP A 176 17.24 -0.43 -8.18
N VAL A 177 17.18 0.75 -8.80
CA VAL A 177 15.97 1.22 -9.49
C VAL A 177 16.32 1.59 -10.91
N THR A 178 15.61 0.95 -11.85
CA THR A 178 15.63 1.31 -13.26
C THR A 178 14.28 1.91 -13.65
N ARG A 179 14.07 2.19 -14.94
CA ARG A 179 12.80 2.71 -15.43
C ARG A 179 11.65 1.71 -15.21
N ASP A 180 11.93 0.43 -15.43
CA ASP A 180 10.92 -0.61 -15.58
C ASP A 180 11.05 -1.72 -14.52
N ASN A 181 12.07 -1.67 -13.66
CA ASN A 181 12.31 -2.66 -12.62
C ASN A 181 12.87 -2.02 -11.35
N ILE A 182 12.54 -2.61 -10.20
CA ILE A 182 13.14 -2.29 -8.91
C ILE A 182 13.53 -3.57 -8.17
N HIS A 183 14.78 -3.60 -7.69
CA HIS A 183 15.28 -4.61 -6.77
C HIS A 183 15.51 -3.99 -5.38
N ILE A 184 14.98 -4.63 -4.35
CA ILE A 184 15.10 -4.20 -2.95
C ILE A 184 15.47 -5.40 -2.08
N ARG A 185 16.52 -5.25 -1.28
CA ARG A 185 16.86 -6.20 -0.23
C ARG A 185 16.72 -5.54 1.14
N LEU A 186 15.86 -6.10 1.98
CA LEU A 186 15.66 -5.67 3.36
C LEU A 186 16.17 -6.73 4.33
N GLU A 187 16.91 -6.32 5.34
CA GLU A 187 17.48 -7.20 6.35
C GLU A 187 17.08 -6.79 7.76
N SER A 188 16.62 -7.76 8.54
CA SER A 188 16.47 -7.64 9.99
C SER A 188 17.51 -8.52 10.70
N LYS A 189 17.44 -8.58 12.03
CA LYS A 189 18.30 -9.48 12.83
C LYS A 189 18.11 -10.96 12.45
N ALA A 190 16.90 -11.36 12.09
CA ALA A 190 16.54 -12.78 11.90
C ALA A 190 16.14 -13.14 10.46
N TYR A 191 15.80 -12.16 9.61
CA TYR A 191 15.23 -12.41 8.30
C TYR A 191 15.81 -11.50 7.22
N ILE A 192 15.74 -11.95 5.97
CA ILE A 192 16.01 -11.20 4.75
C ILE A 192 14.76 -11.28 3.89
N LEU A 193 14.31 -10.14 3.37
CA LEU A 193 13.25 -10.03 2.37
C LEU A 193 13.87 -9.44 1.11
N ASP A 194 13.90 -10.25 0.04
CA ASP A 194 14.43 -9.90 -1.26
C ASP A 194 13.25 -9.72 -2.21
N ILE A 195 13.19 -8.59 -2.90
CA ILE A 195 12.06 -8.17 -3.73
C ILE A 195 12.62 -7.76 -5.09
N ASP A 196 12.07 -8.34 -6.14
CA ASP A 196 12.37 -7.98 -7.52
C ASP A 196 11.05 -7.72 -8.25
N ALA A 197 10.78 -6.46 -8.56
CA ALA A 197 9.49 -6.01 -9.08
C ALA A 197 9.60 -5.38 -10.46
N ASP A 198 8.90 -5.99 -11.41
CA ASP A 198 8.77 -5.50 -12.78
C ASP A 198 7.55 -4.61 -12.90
N ARG A 199 7.79 -3.38 -13.33
CA ARG A 199 6.76 -2.36 -13.52
C ARG A 199 6.10 -2.53 -14.88
N SER A 200 4.79 -2.73 -14.88
CA SER A 200 3.99 -2.58 -16.09
C SER A 200 3.52 -1.14 -16.29
N GLU A 201 2.89 -0.88 -17.44
CA GLU A 201 2.23 0.40 -17.65
C GLU A 201 1.16 0.65 -16.59
N GLY A 202 1.03 1.92 -16.19
CA GLY A 202 0.13 2.38 -15.16
C GLY A 202 -0.72 3.56 -15.62
N VAL A 203 -1.73 3.90 -14.84
CA VAL A 203 -2.67 4.99 -15.09
C VAL A 203 -2.26 6.22 -14.28
N GLU A 204 -2.42 7.41 -14.84
CA GLU A 204 -2.24 8.66 -14.08
C GLU A 204 -3.43 8.90 -13.17
N LEU A 205 -3.19 9.04 -11.87
CA LEU A 205 -4.20 9.36 -10.85
C LEU A 205 -3.95 10.74 -10.25
N PRO A 206 -5.00 11.57 -10.02
CA PRO A 206 -4.88 12.78 -9.23
C PRO A 206 -4.47 12.48 -7.79
N ALA A 207 -3.54 13.27 -7.25
CA ALA A 207 -3.03 13.12 -5.89
C ALA A 207 -2.94 14.47 -5.16
N PRO A 208 -2.97 14.49 -3.81
CA PRO A 208 -2.94 15.71 -3.03
C PRO A 208 -1.55 16.34 -3.00
N ARG A 209 -1.49 17.64 -3.28
CA ARG A 209 -0.34 18.52 -3.10
C ARG A 209 -0.84 19.81 -2.45
N LEU A 210 -0.33 20.11 -1.26
CA LEU A 210 -0.71 21.26 -0.46
C LEU A 210 -2.24 21.40 -0.24
N GLY A 211 -2.93 20.26 -0.06
CA GLY A 211 -4.38 20.21 0.17
C GLY A 211 -5.24 20.20 -1.10
N GLU A 212 -4.64 20.32 -2.29
CA GLU A 212 -5.37 20.29 -3.56
C GLU A 212 -4.98 19.07 -4.42
N MET A 213 -5.92 18.55 -5.21
CA MET A 213 -5.70 17.40 -6.11
C MET A 213 -4.98 17.82 -7.42
N THR A 214 -3.79 18.42 -7.30
CA THR A 214 -3.03 18.99 -8.42
C THR A 214 -1.83 18.14 -8.84
N ALA A 215 -1.37 17.21 -8.00
CA ALA A 215 -0.32 16.27 -8.38
C ALA A 215 -0.89 15.11 -9.21
N LYS A 216 0.00 14.43 -9.92
CA LYS A 216 -0.30 13.19 -10.64
C LYS A 216 0.64 12.09 -10.20
N VAL A 217 0.11 10.90 -10.01
CA VAL A 217 0.84 9.69 -9.66
C VAL A 217 0.58 8.66 -10.74
N LYS A 218 1.61 7.93 -11.18
CA LYS A 218 1.46 6.85 -12.15
C LYS A 218 1.49 5.52 -11.43
N GLU A 219 0.30 4.97 -11.19
CA GLU A 219 0.10 3.69 -10.51
C GLU A 219 -0.15 2.58 -11.53
N SER A 220 0.62 1.49 -11.41
CA SER A 220 0.34 0.24 -12.12
C SER A 220 -0.40 -0.72 -11.21
N LEU A 221 -1.42 -1.40 -11.74
CA LEU A 221 -2.13 -2.51 -11.07
C LEU A 221 -1.90 -3.87 -11.77
N HIS A 222 -0.95 -3.92 -12.71
CA HIS A 222 -0.63 -5.11 -13.50
C HIS A 222 0.85 -5.52 -13.40
N SER A 223 1.59 -4.93 -12.46
CA SER A 223 3.00 -5.25 -12.22
C SER A 223 3.15 -6.65 -11.61
N SER A 224 4.34 -7.21 -11.74
CA SER A 224 4.71 -8.47 -11.07
C SER A 224 5.80 -8.24 -10.04
N ILE A 225 5.67 -8.87 -8.88
CA ILE A 225 6.63 -8.74 -7.78
C ILE A 225 7.07 -10.13 -7.34
N ASN A 226 8.33 -10.46 -7.60
CA ASN A 226 8.97 -11.65 -7.05
C ASN A 226 9.43 -11.35 -5.62
N VAL A 227 9.11 -12.24 -4.70
CA VAL A 227 9.48 -12.13 -3.29
C VAL A 227 10.21 -13.38 -2.87
N THR A 228 11.34 -13.22 -2.20
CA THR A 228 12.03 -14.29 -1.48
C THR A 228 12.24 -13.91 -0.02
N LEU A 229 11.79 -14.75 0.89
CA LEU A 229 11.95 -14.61 2.33
C LEU A 229 12.92 -15.67 2.85
N LEU A 230 13.98 -15.23 3.53
CA LEU A 230 15.00 -16.08 4.13
C LEU A 230 15.11 -15.85 5.64
N ARG A 231 15.50 -16.88 6.40
CA ARG A 231 15.86 -16.81 7.80
C ARG A 231 17.37 -16.94 7.98
N LYS A 232 17.95 -16.08 8.81
CA LYS A 232 19.36 -16.13 9.21
C LYS A 232 19.55 -17.21 10.28
N LYS A 233 20.40 -18.21 10.02
CA LYS A 233 20.74 -19.29 10.97
C LYS A 233 22.26 -19.44 11.06
N GLY A 234 22.88 -18.62 11.92
CA GLY A 234 24.34 -18.52 12.00
C GLY A 234 24.92 -17.93 10.72
N SER A 235 25.84 -18.66 10.08
CA SER A 235 26.39 -18.31 8.76
C SER A 235 25.55 -18.82 7.58
N CYS A 236 24.49 -19.60 7.83
CA CYS A 236 23.62 -20.15 6.80
C CYS A 236 22.31 -19.36 6.66
N MET A 237 21.72 -19.40 5.47
CA MET A 237 20.38 -18.89 5.20
C MET A 237 19.43 -20.07 4.97
N GLU A 238 18.31 -20.08 5.69
CA GLU A 238 17.21 -21.02 5.50
C GLU A 238 16.14 -20.35 4.65
N HIS A 239 15.73 -21.00 3.55
CA HIS A 239 14.67 -20.52 2.70
C HIS A 239 13.30 -20.72 3.38
N ILE A 240 12.51 -19.65 3.50
CA ILE A 240 11.13 -19.73 4.01
C ILE A 240 10.13 -19.75 2.87
N TYR A 241 10.26 -18.83 1.92
CA TYR A 241 9.28 -18.66 0.85
C TYR A 241 9.92 -18.02 -0.38
N SER A 242 9.47 -18.42 -1.57
CA SER A 242 9.67 -17.70 -2.81
C SER A 242 8.42 -17.79 -3.68
N GLY A 243 8.03 -16.69 -4.31
CA GLY A 243 6.88 -16.67 -5.21
C GLY A 243 6.65 -15.31 -5.86
N THR A 244 5.80 -15.29 -6.87
CA THR A 244 5.49 -14.10 -7.67
C THR A 244 4.09 -13.60 -7.35
N GLY A 245 3.99 -12.38 -6.86
CA GLY A 245 2.74 -11.65 -6.75
C GLY A 245 2.40 -11.03 -8.11
N ARG A 246 1.17 -11.26 -8.56
CA ARG A 246 0.61 -10.70 -9.80
C ARG A 246 -0.32 -9.54 -9.50
N ASN A 247 -0.82 -8.87 -10.53
CA ASN A 247 -1.78 -7.76 -10.41
C ASN A 247 -1.33 -6.76 -9.33
N SER A 248 -0.05 -6.43 -9.34
CA SER A 248 0.57 -5.71 -8.23
C SER A 248 0.45 -4.22 -8.45
N GLY A 249 0.09 -3.53 -7.37
CA GLY A 249 0.27 -2.10 -7.19
C GLY A 249 1.75 -1.74 -7.25
N LEU A 250 2.14 -0.78 -8.08
CA LEU A 250 3.52 -0.25 -8.10
C LEU A 250 3.56 1.21 -8.55
N GLU A 251 4.17 2.05 -7.73
CA GLU A 251 4.31 3.49 -7.95
C GLU A 251 5.76 3.94 -7.74
N PHE A 252 6.27 4.75 -8.67
CA PHE A 252 7.51 5.52 -8.49
C PHE A 252 7.20 6.99 -8.74
N VAL A 253 7.40 7.83 -7.72
CA VAL A 253 7.10 9.26 -7.80
C VAL A 253 8.25 10.09 -7.24
N GLY A 254 8.48 11.24 -7.87
CA GLY A 254 9.53 12.18 -7.49
C GLY A 254 10.93 11.72 -7.92
N GLU A 255 11.92 12.19 -7.16
CA GLU A 255 13.34 11.97 -7.44
C GLU A 255 13.84 10.71 -6.73
N ILE A 256 13.81 9.56 -7.39
CA ILE A 256 14.21 8.30 -6.75
C ILE A 256 15.68 8.31 -6.27
N ALA A 257 16.55 9.08 -6.93
CA ALA A 257 17.94 9.22 -6.55
C ALA A 257 18.15 9.78 -5.12
N GLU A 258 17.26 10.65 -4.62
CA GLU A 258 17.36 11.14 -3.24
C GLU A 258 16.97 10.07 -2.21
N LEU A 259 16.04 9.17 -2.54
CA LEU A 259 15.69 8.04 -1.67
C LEU A 259 16.90 7.13 -1.51
N ILE A 260 17.54 6.76 -2.62
CA ILE A 260 18.77 5.94 -2.64
C ILE A 260 19.88 6.60 -1.83
N LYS A 261 20.11 7.91 -2.02
CA LYS A 261 21.12 8.66 -1.27
C LYS A 261 20.82 8.71 0.23
N GLY A 262 19.55 8.82 0.62
CA GLY A 262 19.16 8.87 2.02
C GLY A 262 19.30 7.53 2.76
N LEU A 263 19.26 6.40 2.03
CA LEU A 263 19.47 5.05 2.61
C LEU A 263 20.95 4.68 2.81
N LYS A 264 21.87 5.35 2.10
CA LYS A 264 23.32 5.12 2.20
C LYS A 264 23.98 5.84 3.39
N LYS A 265 23.21 6.61 4.17
CA LYS A 265 23.69 7.35 5.35
C LYS A 265 23.56 6.51 6.62
#